data_AF-W2SSC5-F1
#
_entry.id   AF-W2SSC5-F1
#
_cell.length_a   1.000
_cell.length_b   1.000
_cell.length_c   1.000
_cell.angle_alpha   90.00
_cell.angle_beta   90.00
_cell.angle_gamma   90.00
#
_symmetry.space_group_name_H-M   'P 1'
#
loop_
_entity.id
_entity.type
_entity.pdbx_description
1 polymer ?
#
loop_
_entity_poly.entity_id
_entity_poly.type
_entity_poly.pdbx_seq_one_letter_code
_entity_poly.pdbx_strand_id
1 'polypeptide(L)'
;MYDDALTLLKKTPPSQMGECAFDRAYIFYRLEKNDEALEALEACDPKDFRALELKAQLCYRLDRFQEAYDIFRDLLRNHSDSYDDERKANYLAVQAQLEAIGVKQ
;
A
#
# COMPACT_ATOMS: atom_id res chain seq x y z
N MET A 1 -6.83 1.69 20.26
CA MET A 1 -6.58 2.66 19.15
C MET A 1 -5.36 2.18 18.36
N TYR A 2 -5.15 2.63 17.12
CA TYR A 2 -4.01 2.18 16.29
C TYR A 2 -2.64 2.41 16.97
N ASP A 3 -2.52 3.45 17.81
CA ASP A 3 -1.35 3.69 18.65
C ASP A 3 -1.10 2.61 19.72
N ASP A 4 -2.16 2.02 20.29
CA ASP A 4 -2.04 0.91 21.23
C ASP A 4 -1.53 -0.35 20.52
N ALA A 5 -1.98 -0.56 19.28
CA ALA A 5 -1.51 -1.67 18.43
C ALA A 5 -0.03 -1.49 18.08
N LEU A 6 0.41 -0.27 17.72
CA LEU A 6 1.85 0.03 17.53
C LEU A 6 2.65 -0.18 18.81
N THR A 7 2.09 0.21 19.95
CA THR A 7 2.77 0.04 21.25
C THR A 7 2.94 -1.44 21.59
N LEU A 8 1.92 -2.26 21.31
CA LEU A 8 2.00 -3.70 21.48
C LEU A 8 3.02 -4.32 20.53
N LEU A 9 3.01 -3.92 19.25
CA LEU A 9 4.02 -4.36 18.28
C LEU A 9 5.43 -3.98 18.75
N LYS A 10 5.67 -2.76 19.24
CA LYS A 10 7.02 -2.40 19.73
C LYS A 10 7.49 -3.21 20.94
N LYS A 11 6.57 -3.69 21.77
CA LYS A 11 6.88 -4.42 23.01
C LYS A 11 7.05 -5.92 22.79
N THR A 12 6.52 -6.47 21.70
CA THR A 12 6.68 -7.88 21.36
C THR A 12 8.03 -8.11 20.67
N PRO A 13 8.85 -9.08 21.09
CA PRO A 13 10.09 -9.41 20.40
C PRO A 13 9.82 -9.92 18.97
N PRO A 14 10.68 -9.63 17.98
CA PRO A 14 10.52 -10.14 16.61
C PRO A 14 10.36 -11.67 16.54
N SER A 15 11.03 -12.40 17.44
CA SER A 15 10.94 -13.86 17.57
C SER A 15 9.57 -14.39 18.01
N GLN A 16 8.70 -13.53 18.55
CA GLN A 16 7.34 -13.85 18.99
C GLN A 16 6.26 -13.22 18.11
N MET A 17 6.67 -12.38 17.15
CA MET A 17 5.76 -11.51 16.39
C MET A 17 5.21 -12.17 15.12
N GLY A 18 5.90 -13.18 14.60
CA GLY A 18 5.62 -13.71 13.25
C GLY A 18 5.84 -12.66 12.15
N GLU A 19 5.45 -12.98 10.92
CA GLU A 19 5.46 -12.02 9.81
C GLU A 19 4.34 -11.00 9.98
N CYS A 20 4.66 -9.83 10.54
CA CYS A 20 3.70 -8.74 10.79
C CYS A 20 4.03 -7.45 10.01
N ALA A 21 4.93 -7.53 9.04
CA ALA A 21 5.40 -6.36 8.29
C ALA A 21 4.23 -5.61 7.63
N PHE A 22 3.29 -6.36 7.05
CA PHE A 22 2.07 -5.81 6.46
C PHE A 22 1.18 -5.12 7.50
N ASP A 23 0.90 -5.76 8.64
CA ASP A 23 0.08 -5.15 9.69
C ASP A 23 0.70 -3.86 10.21
N ARG A 24 2.02 -3.85 10.39
CA ARG A 24 2.78 -2.66 10.79
C ARG A 24 2.65 -1.54 9.76
N ALA A 25 2.84 -1.85 8.48
CA ALA A 25 2.66 -0.91 7.38
C ALA A 25 1.24 -0.35 7.35
N TYR A 26 0.24 -1.22 7.49
CA TYR A 26 -1.16 -0.82 7.50
C TYR A 26 -1.49 0.11 8.66
N ILE A 27 -0.97 -0.16 9.86
CA ILE A 27 -1.17 0.73 11.00
C ILE A 27 -0.52 2.10 10.75
N PHE A 28 0.72 2.16 10.25
CA PHE A 28 1.35 3.44 9.92
C PHE A 28 0.57 4.20 8.84
N TYR A 29 0.09 3.51 7.81
CA TYR A 29 -0.76 4.08 6.77
C TYR A 29 -2.05 4.70 7.34
N ARG A 30 -2.70 4.04 8.30
CA ARG A 30 -3.91 4.52 8.98
C ARG A 30 -3.66 5.69 9.94
N LEU A 31 -2.43 5.85 10.39
CA LEU A 31 -1.98 6.98 11.21
C LEU A 31 -1.37 8.12 10.37
N GLU A 32 -1.46 8.05 9.04
CA GLU A 32 -0.90 9.02 8.09
C GLU A 32 0.62 9.20 8.21
N LYS A 33 1.30 8.22 8.81
CA LYS A 33 2.77 8.13 8.92
C LYS A 33 3.34 7.51 7.65
N ASN A 34 3.35 8.30 6.59
CA ASN A 34 3.60 7.83 5.23
C ASN A 34 5.02 7.25 5.05
N ASP A 35 6.04 7.87 5.64
CA ASP A 35 7.42 7.41 5.51
C ASP A 35 7.64 6.07 6.24
N GLU A 36 7.12 5.94 7.46
CA GLU A 36 7.20 4.69 8.22
C GLU A 36 6.35 3.57 7.59
N ALA A 37 5.25 3.92 6.93
CA ALA A 37 4.46 2.98 6.16
C ALA A 37 5.24 2.45 4.95
N LEU A 38 5.92 3.32 4.19
CA LEU A 38 6.79 2.90 3.09
C LEU A 38 7.93 2.01 3.58
N GLU A 39 8.63 2.41 4.64
CA GLU A 39 9.72 1.60 5.22
C GLU A 39 9.22 0.21 5.66
N ALA A 40 8.05 0.14 6.29
CA ALA A 40 7.45 -1.13 6.68
C ALA A 40 7.03 -2.00 5.48
N LEU A 41 6.58 -1.39 4.39
CA LEU A 41 6.22 -2.10 3.15
C LEU A 41 7.44 -2.73 2.46
N GLU A 42 8.61 -2.11 2.54
CA GLU A 42 9.85 -2.69 1.98
C GLU A 42 10.32 -3.96 2.72
N ALA A 43 9.81 -4.19 3.94
CA ALA A 43 10.07 -5.41 4.70
C ALA A 43 9.06 -6.54 4.43
N CYS A 44 8.02 -6.30 3.63
CA CYS A 44 7.07 -7.33 3.21
C CYS A 44 7.64 -8.21 2.09
N ASP A 45 7.04 -9.38 1.86
CA ASP A 45 7.31 -10.16 0.65
C ASP A 45 6.97 -9.29 -0.58
N PRO A 46 7.90 -9.09 -1.54
CA PRO A 46 7.63 -8.34 -2.77
C PRO A 46 6.47 -8.88 -3.61
N LYS A 47 6.03 -10.12 -3.36
CA LYS A 47 4.87 -10.76 -4.01
C LYS A 47 3.59 -10.72 -3.18
N ASP A 48 3.61 -10.16 -1.96
CA ASP A 48 2.39 -9.98 -1.18
C ASP A 48 1.52 -8.91 -1.84
N PHE A 49 0.45 -9.37 -2.52
CA PHE A 49 -0.48 -8.49 -3.23
C PHE A 49 -1.11 -7.43 -2.31
N ARG A 50 -1.29 -7.73 -1.02
CA ARG A 50 -1.85 -6.78 -0.04
C ARG A 50 -0.86 -5.64 0.21
N ALA A 51 0.43 -5.96 0.34
CA ALA A 51 1.48 -4.97 0.52
C ALA A 51 1.64 -4.11 -0.74
N LEU A 52 1.60 -4.72 -1.93
CA LEU A 52 1.61 -3.98 -3.20
C LEU A 52 0.40 -3.05 -3.34
N GLU A 53 -0.80 -3.51 -2.99
CA GLU A 53 -2.01 -2.71 -3.05
C GLU A 53 -1.94 -1.50 -2.09
N LEU A 54 -1.48 -1.72 -0.86
CA LEU A 54 -1.27 -0.64 0.11
C LEU A 54 -0.19 0.35 -0.36
N LYS A 55 0.89 -0.15 -1.00
CA LYS A 55 1.93 0.69 -1.60
C LYS A 55 1.37 1.58 -2.70
N ALA A 56 0.54 1.03 -3.59
CA ALA A 56 -0.09 1.80 -4.66
C ALA A 56 -1.01 2.91 -4.13
N GLN A 57 -1.83 2.59 -3.11
CA GLN A 57 -2.68 3.57 -2.42
C GLN A 57 -1.85 4.69 -1.75
N LEU A 58 -0.72 4.33 -1.13
CA LEU A 58 0.17 5.29 -0.50
C LEU A 58 0.91 6.16 -1.53
N CYS A 59 1.36 5.58 -2.65
CA CYS A 59 1.91 6.32 -3.78
C CYS A 59 0.90 7.33 -4.33
N TYR A 60 -0.38 6.95 -4.47
CA TYR A 60 -1.45 7.88 -4.87
C TYR A 60 -1.59 9.04 -3.88
N ARG A 61 -1.60 8.77 -2.56
CA ARG A 61 -1.67 9.81 -1.52
C ARG A 61 -0.50 10.80 -1.58
N LEU A 62 0.68 10.32 -1.99
CA LEU A 62 1.91 11.10 -2.08
C LEU A 62 2.11 11.74 -3.46
N ASP A 63 1.06 11.79 -4.29
CA ASP A 63 1.09 12.28 -5.68
C ASP A 63 2.11 11.56 -6.60
N ARG A 64 2.57 10.37 -6.20
CA ARG A 64 3.43 9.47 -6.99
C ARG A 64 2.59 8.64 -7.95
N PHE A 65 1.80 9.31 -8.79
CA PHE A 65 0.75 8.66 -9.59
C PHE A 65 1.29 7.64 -10.60
N GLN A 66 2.45 7.88 -11.21
CA GLN A 66 3.03 6.94 -12.17
C GLN A 66 3.36 5.58 -11.54
N GLU A 67 3.93 5.61 -10.33
CA GLU A 67 4.25 4.38 -9.61
C GLU A 67 3.00 3.65 -9.12
N ALA A 68 2.00 4.39 -8.61
CA ALA A 68 0.70 3.82 -8.28
C ALA A 68 0.06 3.14 -9.50
N TYR A 69 0.17 3.77 -10.68
CA TYR A 69 -0.36 3.24 -11.94
C TYR A 69 0.30 1.92 -12.31
N ASP A 70 1.64 1.87 -12.28
CA ASP A 70 2.38 0.68 -12.66
C ASP A 70 2.07 -0.50 -11.74
N ILE A 71 1.93 -0.26 -10.43
CA ILE A 71 1.56 -1.29 -9.46
C ILE A 71 0.12 -1.77 -9.68
N PHE A 72 -0.86 -0.86 -9.77
CA PHE A 72 -2.25 -1.26 -9.98
C PHE A 72 -2.47 -1.98 -11.31
N ARG A 73 -1.79 -1.54 -12.39
CA ARG A 73 -1.83 -2.22 -13.69
C ARG A 73 -1.32 -3.65 -13.59
N ASP A 74 -0.24 -3.88 -12.84
CA ASP A 74 0.29 -5.24 -12.65
C ASP A 74 -0.65 -6.11 -11.81
N LEU A 75 -1.14 -5.57 -10.69
CA LEU A 75 -2.10 -6.28 -9.83
C LEU A 75 -3.37 -6.68 -10.58
N LEU A 76 -3.97 -5.79 -11.38
CA LEU A 76 -5.16 -6.08 -12.18
C LEU A 76 -4.95 -7.17 -13.23
N ARG A 77 -3.69 -7.44 -13.63
CA ARG A 77 -3.36 -8.49 -14.59
C ARG A 77 -3.06 -9.83 -13.94
N ASN A 78 -2.46 -9.80 -12.75
CA ASN A 78 -1.82 -10.97 -12.15
C ASN A 78 -2.54 -11.48 -10.89
N HIS A 79 -3.49 -10.73 -10.34
CA HIS A 79 -4.22 -11.08 -9.13
C HIS A 79 -5.71 -10.80 -9.29
N SER A 80 -6.55 -11.72 -8.81
CA SER A 80 -7.99 -11.59 -8.81
C SER A 80 -8.57 -12.12 -7.51
N ASP A 81 -9.38 -11.30 -6.86
CA ASP A 81 -10.08 -11.61 -5.63
C ASP A 81 -11.39 -10.80 -5.50
N SER A 82 -12.00 -10.79 -4.32
CA SER A 82 -13.24 -10.07 -4.07
C SER A 82 -13.10 -8.54 -4.12
N TYR A 83 -11.89 -8.00 -4.25
CA TYR A 83 -11.60 -6.56 -4.25
C TYR A 83 -11.26 -6.02 -5.65
N ASP A 84 -11.49 -6.81 -6.71
CA ASP A 84 -11.16 -6.43 -8.08
C ASP A 84 -11.84 -5.12 -8.53
N ASP A 85 -13.09 -4.90 -8.12
CA ASP A 85 -13.85 -3.70 -8.46
C ASP A 85 -13.27 -2.46 -7.77
N GLU A 86 -12.93 -2.55 -6.48
CA GLU A 86 -12.26 -1.47 -5.73
C GLU A 86 -10.89 -1.17 -6.33
N ARG A 87 -10.12 -2.20 -6.68
CA ARG A 87 -8.81 -2.05 -7.31
C ARG A 87 -8.93 -1.34 -8.66
N LYS A 88 -9.94 -1.68 -9.46
CA LYS A 88 -10.23 -1.01 -10.73
C LYS A 88 -10.65 0.44 -10.52
N ALA A 89 -11.46 0.75 -9.51
CA ALA A 89 -11.83 2.12 -9.18
C ALA A 89 -10.59 2.96 -8.79
N ASN A 90 -9.69 2.40 -7.96
CA ASN A 90 -8.44 3.05 -7.59
C ASN A 90 -7.53 3.28 -8.80
N TYR A 91 -7.40 2.29 -9.68
CA TYR A 91 -6.64 2.41 -10.92
C TYR A 91 -7.19 3.53 -11.82
N LEU A 92 -8.52 3.63 -11.99
CA LEU A 92 -9.15 4.69 -12.76
C LEU A 92 -8.91 6.08 -12.15
N ALA A 93 -8.92 6.19 -10.82
CA ALA A 93 -8.58 7.44 -10.13
C ALA A 93 -7.13 7.86 -10.42
N VAL A 94 -6.19 6.91 -10.43
CA VAL A 94 -4.79 7.17 -10.79
C VAL A 94 -4.66 7.62 -12.24
N GLN A 95 -5.36 6.98 -13.18
CA GLN A 95 -5.38 7.40 -14.59
C GLN A 95 -5.88 8.84 -14.75
N ALA A 96 -6.98 9.18 -14.08
CA ALA A 96 -7.53 10.53 -14.13
C ALA A 96 -6.53 11.59 -13.62
N GLN A 97 -5.77 11.26 -12.57
CA GLN A 97 -4.73 12.17 -12.07
C GLN A 97 -3.56 12.31 -13.06
N LEU A 98 -3.09 11.21 -13.66
CA LEU A 98 -2.03 11.24 -14.68
C LEU A 98 -2.43 12.07 -15.91
N GLU A 99 -3.68 11.93 -16.35
CA GLU A 99 -4.24 12.74 -17.44
C GLU A 99 -4.32 14.22 -17.06
N ALA A 100 -4.75 14.53 -15.82
CA ALA A 100 -4.86 15.90 -15.33
C ALA A 100 -3.49 16.61 -15.25
N ILE A 101 -2.41 15.90 -14.90
CA ILE A 101 -1.05 16.47 -14.83
C ILE A 101 -0.33 16.51 -16.19
N GLY A 102 -0.99 16.07 -17.28
CA GLY A 102 -0.45 16.20 -18.64
C GLY A 102 0.51 15.09 -19.06
N VAL A 103 0.55 13.95 -18.35
CA VAL A 103 1.20 12.74 -18.87
C VAL A 103 0.26 12.14 -19.91
N LYS A 104 0.34 12.64 -21.14
CA LYS A 104 -0.32 12.00 -22.29
C LYS A 104 0.27 10.61 -22.46
N GLN A 105 -0.61 9.61 -22.47
CA GLN A 105 -0.30 8.23 -22.88
C GLN A 105 0.34 8.19 -24.27
#